data_AF-A0A3N5V7L1-F1
#
_entry.id   AF-A0A3N5V7L1-F1
#
_cell.length_a   1.000
_cell.length_b   1.000
_cell.length_c   1.000
_cell.angle_alpha   90.00
_cell.angle_beta   90.00
_cell.angle_gamma   90.00
#
_symmetry.space_group_name_H-M   'P 1'
#
loop_
_entity.id
_entity.type
_entity.pdbx_description
1 polymer ?
#
loop_
_entity_poly.entity_id
_entity_poly.type
_entity_poly.pdbx_seq_one_letter_code
_entity_poly.pdbx_strand_id
1 'polypeptide(L)'
;MTTITFYALYQSIVEYAATGKIVIGEILVKTEFPFKGLSKLITYLMIVSVIAWYCVTKLGSDKVKDVSPALRSILQLIILAIVVVSLYEFVYNFVVWSSMITLNALGGSINLDNISIPYPNPQTPWNLVFATKMSLAAFLISAHGFYIISRKGKT
;
A
#
# COMPACT_ATOMS: atom_id res chain seq x y z
N MET A 1 -2.01 7.73 9.94
CA MET A 1 -0.96 7.42 8.95
C MET A 1 0.41 7.66 9.57
N THR A 2 0.77 8.90 9.89
CA THR A 2 2.09 9.28 10.43
C THR A 2 2.53 8.48 11.66
N THR A 3 1.65 8.32 12.64
CA THR A 3 1.95 7.54 13.86
C THR A 3 2.25 6.08 13.55
N ILE A 4 1.45 5.45 12.69
CA ILE A 4 1.61 4.06 12.26
C ILE A 4 2.93 3.88 11.50
N THR A 5 3.25 4.81 10.59
CA THR A 5 4.50 4.74 9.81
C THR A 5 5.73 4.95 10.67
N PHE A 6 5.69 5.88 11.64
CA PHE A 6 6.80 6.06 12.58
C PHE A 6 7.01 4.84 13.47
N TYR A 7 5.93 4.26 13.99
CA TYR A 7 6.00 3.03 14.77
C TYR A 7 6.64 1.89 13.96
N ALA A 8 6.17 1.67 12.73
CA ALA A 8 6.70 0.63 11.86
C ALA A 8 8.18 0.83 11.55
N LEU A 9 8.58 2.07 11.20
CA LEU A 9 9.98 2.40 10.91
C LEU A 9 10.87 2.16 12.13
N TYR A 10 10.46 2.64 13.30
CA TYR A 10 11.21 2.46 14.54
C TYR A 10 11.41 0.97 14.86
N GLN A 11 10.34 0.19 14.84
CA GLN A 11 10.41 -1.24 15.12
C GLN A 11 11.24 -2.00 14.07
N SER A 12 11.18 -1.60 12.79
CA SER A 12 12.00 -2.17 11.72
C SER A 12 13.50 -1.93 11.95
N ILE A 13 13.88 -0.75 12.45
CA ILE A 13 15.28 -0.45 12.80
C ILE A 13 15.75 -1.32 13.97
N VAL A 14 14.90 -1.51 14.99
CA VAL A 14 15.19 -2.36 16.14
C VAL A 14 15.38 -3.82 15.72
N GLU A 15 14.50 -4.35 14.86
CA GLU A 15 14.60 -5.70 14.34
C GLU A 15 15.86 -5.91 13.49
N TYR A 16 16.19 -4.95 12.64
CA TYR A 16 17.40 -4.99 11.82
C TYR A 16 18.67 -4.98 12.69
N ALA A 17 18.71 -4.15 13.73
CA ALA A 17 19.84 -4.10 14.65
C ALA A 17 20.04 -5.43 15.42
N ALA A 18 18.95 -6.16 15.71
CA ALA A 18 19.00 -7.43 16.43
C ALA A 18 19.33 -8.64 15.54
N THR A 19 18.81 -8.68 14.31
CA THR A 19 18.86 -9.89 13.45
C THR A 19 19.71 -9.74 12.20
N GLY A 20 20.06 -8.51 11.81
CA GLY A 20 20.72 -8.18 10.55
C GLY A 20 19.85 -8.37 9.31
N LYS A 21 18.56 -8.70 9.46
CA LYS A 21 17.60 -8.91 8.37
C LYS A 21 16.34 -8.06 8.60
N ILE A 22 15.65 -7.74 7.51
CA ILE A 22 14.39 -6.98 7.56
C ILE A 22 13.43 -7.50 6.51
N VAL A 23 12.19 -7.79 6.92
CA VAL A 23 11.08 -8.07 6.00
C VAL A 23 10.16 -6.86 5.98
N ILE A 24 10.06 -6.21 4.82
CA ILE A 24 9.32 -4.96 4.69
C ILE A 24 7.83 -5.22 4.94
N GLY A 25 7.29 -4.46 5.89
CA GLY A 25 5.88 -4.51 6.26
C GLY A 25 5.48 -5.64 7.20
N GLU A 26 6.40 -6.53 7.58
CA GLU A 26 6.08 -7.67 8.45
C GLU A 26 5.57 -7.23 9.82
N ILE A 27 6.19 -6.20 10.42
CA ILE A 27 5.76 -5.63 11.71
C ILE A 27 4.33 -5.09 11.65
N LEU A 28 3.96 -4.46 10.52
CA LEU A 28 2.60 -3.94 10.32
C LEU A 28 1.56 -5.05 10.15
N VAL A 29 1.97 -6.21 9.66
CA VAL A 29 1.12 -7.39 9.47
C VAL A 29 0.99 -8.19 10.76
N LYS A 30 2.06 -8.29 11.57
CA LYS A 30 2.05 -8.99 12.86
C LYS A 30 1.43 -8.19 14.00
N THR A 31 1.47 -6.86 13.93
CA THR A 31 0.91 -6.00 14.98
C THR A 31 -0.62 -5.94 14.87
N GLU A 32 -1.31 -6.45 15.88
CA GLU A 32 -2.77 -6.36 16.02
C GLU A 32 -3.16 -5.17 16.90
N PHE A 33 -4.23 -4.48 16.53
CA PHE A 33 -4.75 -3.32 17.27
C PHE A 33 -6.27 -3.21 17.07
N PRO A 34 -7.06 -2.75 18.05
CA PRO A 34 -6.70 -2.41 19.43
C PRO A 34 -6.58 -3.61 20.37
N PHE A 35 -7.18 -4.75 20.02
CA PHE A 35 -7.11 -6.00 20.77
C PHE A 35 -6.68 -7.15 19.86
N LYS A 36 -6.14 -8.21 20.45
CA LYS A 36 -5.71 -9.40 19.69
C LYS A 36 -6.89 -10.02 18.95
N GLY A 37 -6.67 -10.42 17.69
CA GLY A 37 -7.67 -11.04 16.82
C GLY A 37 -8.65 -10.09 16.11
N LEU A 38 -8.55 -8.77 16.29
CA LEU A 38 -9.41 -7.82 15.56
C LEU A 38 -8.90 -7.53 14.15
N SER A 39 -7.91 -6.64 14.06
CA SER A 39 -7.38 -6.20 12.79
C SER A 39 -5.92 -5.83 12.95
N LYS A 40 -5.20 -5.97 11.84
CA LYS A 40 -3.77 -5.68 11.77
C LYS A 40 -3.55 -4.21 11.51
N LEU A 41 -2.42 -3.70 11.99
CA LEU A 41 -2.03 -2.31 11.85
C LEU A 41 -1.96 -1.88 10.38
N ILE A 42 -1.57 -2.80 9.48
CA ILE A 42 -1.59 -2.58 8.03
C ILE A 42 -2.99 -2.26 7.48
N THR A 43 -4.05 -2.86 8.01
CA THR A 43 -5.42 -2.58 7.56
C THR A 43 -5.80 -1.14 7.89
N TYR A 44 -5.47 -0.67 9.10
CA TYR A 44 -5.69 0.72 9.50
C TYR A 44 -4.85 1.68 8.67
N LEU A 45 -3.59 1.33 8.38
CA LEU A 45 -2.74 2.14 7.51
C LEU A 45 -3.35 2.30 6.12
N MET A 46 -3.84 1.21 5.52
CA MET A 46 -4.51 1.21 4.21
C MET A 46 -5.73 2.15 4.21
N ILE A 47 -6.64 1.95 5.16
CA ILE A 47 -7.89 2.73 5.27
C ILE A 47 -7.58 4.22 5.48
N VAL A 48 -6.71 4.54 6.45
CA VAL A 48 -6.39 5.93 6.77
C VAL A 48 -5.64 6.61 5.63
N SER A 49 -4.84 5.89 4.84
CA SER A 49 -4.18 6.46 3.65
C SER A 49 -5.19 6.90 2.60
N VAL A 50 -6.19 6.06 2.30
CA VAL A 50 -7.26 6.37 1.34
C VAL A 50 -8.14 7.51 1.83
N ILE A 51 -8.55 7.49 3.11
CA ILE A 51 -9.37 8.56 3.70
C ILE A 51 -8.61 9.89 3.74
N ALA A 52 -7.33 9.87 4.16
CA ALA A 52 -6.51 11.07 4.20
C ALA A 52 -6.40 11.71 2.82
N TRP A 53 -6.19 10.93 1.76
CA TRP A 53 -6.19 11.42 0.39
C TRP A 53 -7.53 12.07 0.00
N TYR A 54 -8.64 11.42 0.33
CA TYR A 54 -9.97 11.97 0.07
C TYR A 54 -10.18 13.32 0.79
N CYS A 55 -9.77 13.43 2.05
CA CYS A 55 -9.82 14.69 2.80
C CYS A 55 -8.93 15.78 2.18
N VAL A 56 -7.69 15.46 1.83
CA VAL A 56 -6.73 16.40 1.22
C VAL A 56 -7.25 16.92 -0.11
N THR A 57 -7.78 16.04 -0.96
CA THR A 57 -8.32 16.44 -2.27
C THR A 57 -9.57 17.31 -2.15
N LYS A 58 -10.41 17.06 -1.15
CA LYS A 58 -11.59 17.88 -0.86
C LYS A 58 -11.22 19.27 -0.33
N LEU A 59 -10.31 19.35 0.64
CA LEU A 59 -9.85 20.61 1.24
C LEU A 59 -8.97 21.43 0.28
N GLY A 60 -8.10 20.77 -0.48
CA GLY A 60 -7.17 21.39 -1.40
C GLY A 60 -7.79 21.81 -2.74
N SER A 61 -9.02 21.38 -3.04
CA SER A 61 -9.65 21.53 -4.37
C SER A 61 -9.65 22.98 -4.88
N ASP A 62 -9.79 23.95 -3.97
CA ASP A 62 -9.80 25.38 -4.29
C ASP A 62 -8.43 25.92 -4.68
N LYS A 63 -7.35 25.36 -4.13
CA LYS A 63 -5.97 25.73 -4.48
C LYS A 63 -5.50 25.14 -5.81
N VAL A 64 -6.12 24.06 -6.29
CA VAL A 64 -5.75 23.38 -7.55
C VAL A 64 -6.48 23.98 -8.78
N LYS A 65 -7.23 25.08 -8.62
CA LYS A 65 -7.98 25.72 -9.71
C LYS A 65 -7.07 26.47 -10.70
N ASP A 66 -5.90 26.93 -10.26
CA ASP A 66 -4.99 27.76 -11.07
C ASP A 66 -3.92 26.97 -11.84
N VAL A 67 -4.00 25.63 -11.86
CA VAL A 67 -3.05 24.80 -12.60
C VAL A 67 -3.29 24.93 -14.10
N SER A 68 -2.23 25.21 -14.88
CA SER A 68 -2.31 25.36 -16.33
C SER A 68 -2.81 24.08 -17.04
N PRO A 69 -3.52 24.18 -18.18
CA PRO A 69 -4.04 23.01 -18.89
C PRO A 69 -2.96 22.00 -19.29
N ALA A 70 -1.80 22.49 -19.75
CA ALA A 70 -0.67 21.63 -20.14
C ALA A 70 -0.14 20.80 -18.95
N LEU A 71 0.04 21.43 -17.77
CA LEU A 71 0.50 20.75 -16.58
C LEU A 71 -0.52 19.73 -16.07
N ARG A 72 -1.83 20.03 -16.18
CA ARG A 72 -2.89 19.06 -15.86
C ARG A 72 -2.81 17.81 -16.73
N SER A 73 -2.59 17.97 -18.04
CA SER A 73 -2.46 16.83 -18.97
C SER A 73 -1.24 15.96 -18.65
N ILE A 74 -0.10 16.57 -18.31
CA ILE A 74 1.11 15.83 -17.90
C ILE A 74 0.85 15.07 -16.60
N LEU A 75 0.28 15.72 -15.59
CA LEU A 75 -0.06 15.08 -14.31
C LEU A 75 -1.06 13.93 -14.50
N GLN A 76 -2.05 14.12 -15.39
CA GLN A 76 -3.03 13.09 -15.72
C GLN A 76 -2.35 11.85 -16.33
N LEU A 77 -1.37 12.04 -17.23
CA LEU A 77 -0.62 10.95 -17.84
C LEU A 77 0.24 10.21 -16.81
N ILE A 78 0.93 10.94 -15.93
CA ILE A 78 1.74 10.35 -14.86
C ILE A 78 0.85 9.54 -13.90
N ILE A 79 -0.27 10.09 -13.47
CA ILE A 79 -1.19 9.40 -12.56
C ILE A 79 -1.80 8.17 -13.26
N LEU A 80 -2.13 8.25 -14.55
CA LEU A 80 -2.60 7.10 -15.31
C LEU A 80 -1.57 5.96 -15.30
N ALA A 81 -0.28 6.27 -15.51
CA ALA A 81 0.78 5.27 -15.40
C ALA A 81 0.83 4.65 -14.00
N ILE A 82 0.71 5.46 -12.93
CA ILE A 82 0.66 4.98 -11.55
C ILE A 82 -0.55 4.08 -11.30
N VAL A 83 -1.73 4.41 -11.85
CA VAL A 83 -2.94 3.58 -11.74
C VAL A 83 -2.69 2.20 -12.34
N VAL A 84 -2.15 2.16 -13.57
CA VAL A 84 -1.87 0.89 -14.28
C VAL A 84 -0.86 0.04 -13.52
N VAL A 85 0.25 0.64 -13.07
CA VAL A 85 1.30 -0.07 -12.30
C VAL A 85 0.75 -0.57 -10.97
N SER A 86 0.03 0.27 -10.21
CA SER A 86 -0.51 -0.12 -8.91
C SER A 86 -1.56 -1.23 -9.03
N LEU A 87 -2.37 -1.22 -10.09
CA LEU A 87 -3.32 -2.27 -10.38
C LEU A 87 -2.60 -3.59 -10.74
N TYR A 88 -1.58 -3.52 -11.60
CA TYR A 88 -0.75 -4.67 -11.94
C TYR A 88 -0.13 -5.29 -10.69
N GLU A 89 0.51 -4.46 -9.85
CA GLU A 89 1.12 -4.90 -8.60
C GLU A 89 0.10 -5.51 -7.64
N PHE A 90 -1.08 -4.91 -7.51
CA PHE A 90 -2.15 -5.48 -6.68
C PHE A 90 -2.53 -6.89 -7.15
N VAL A 91 -2.77 -7.07 -8.46
CA VAL A 91 -3.14 -8.37 -9.03
C VAL A 91 -1.99 -9.37 -8.88
N TYR A 92 -0.76 -8.97 -9.20
CA TYR A 92 0.43 -9.81 -9.05
C TYR A 92 0.59 -10.32 -7.60
N ASN A 93 0.60 -9.41 -6.63
CA ASN A 93 0.74 -9.78 -5.22
C ASN A 93 -0.42 -10.67 -4.73
N PHE A 94 -1.64 -10.40 -5.18
CA PHE A 94 -2.81 -11.20 -4.83
C PHE A 94 -2.75 -12.63 -5.40
N VAL A 95 -2.32 -12.78 -6.65
CA VAL A 95 -2.16 -14.09 -7.31
C VAL A 95 -1.05 -14.88 -6.61
N VAL A 96 0.13 -14.28 -6.41
CA VAL A 96 1.25 -14.95 -5.74
C VAL A 96 0.88 -15.36 -4.32
N TRP A 97 0.23 -14.47 -3.56
CA TRP A 97 -0.22 -14.78 -2.21
C TRP A 97 -1.19 -15.97 -2.19
N SER A 98 -2.16 -16.01 -3.11
CA SER A 98 -3.11 -17.12 -3.25
C SER A 98 -2.41 -18.45 -3.60
N SER A 99 -1.43 -18.42 -4.48
CA SER A 99 -0.62 -19.60 -4.84
C SER A 99 0.18 -20.12 -3.65
N MET A 100 0.80 -19.24 -2.86
CA MET A 100 1.58 -19.63 -1.68
C MET A 100 0.68 -20.16 -0.55
N ILE A 101 -0.53 -19.61 -0.37
CA ILE A 101 -1.51 -20.17 0.56
C ILE A 101 -1.86 -21.61 0.17
N THR A 102 -2.10 -21.86 -1.12
CA THR A 102 -2.40 -23.20 -1.63
C THR A 102 -1.25 -24.18 -1.36
N LEU A 103 -0.01 -23.79 -1.63
CA LEU A 103 1.17 -24.60 -1.35
C LEU A 103 1.33 -24.91 0.14
N ASN A 104 1.16 -23.91 1.00
CA ASN A 104 1.26 -24.08 2.45
C ASN A 104 0.16 -25.03 2.97
N ALA A 105 -1.07 -24.89 2.47
CA ALA A 105 -2.20 -25.74 2.83
C ALA A 105 -1.96 -27.21 2.45
N LEU A 106 -1.39 -27.46 1.26
CA LEU A 106 -0.98 -28.81 0.84
C LEU A 106 0.12 -29.39 1.75
N GLY A 107 1.01 -28.54 2.27
CA GLY A 107 2.05 -28.90 3.24
C GLY A 107 1.57 -29.01 4.69
N GLY A 108 0.26 -28.88 4.96
CA GLY A 108 -0.32 -29.00 6.30
C GLY A 108 -0.15 -27.77 7.20
N SER A 109 0.24 -26.62 6.64
CA SER A 109 0.40 -25.37 7.39
C SER A 109 -0.46 -24.25 6.79
N ILE A 110 -1.26 -23.56 7.59
CA ILE A 110 -2.05 -22.41 7.12
C ILE A 110 -1.57 -21.18 7.88
N ASN A 111 -0.42 -20.64 7.45
CA ASN A 111 0.08 -19.36 7.94
C ASN A 111 -0.04 -18.32 6.82
N LEU A 112 -1.07 -17.48 6.92
CA LEU A 112 -1.40 -16.46 5.91
C LEU A 112 -0.52 -15.20 6.03
N ASP A 113 0.14 -15.02 7.17
CA ASP A 113 0.65 -13.74 7.64
C ASP A 113 2.15 -13.59 7.46
N ASN A 114 2.86 -14.71 7.53
CA ASN A 114 4.32 -14.76 7.36
C ASN A 114 4.72 -15.06 5.91
N ILE A 115 3.80 -14.88 4.95
CA ILE A 115 4.10 -15.10 3.54
C ILE A 115 4.81 -13.87 2.98
N SER A 116 6.08 -14.02 2.62
CA SER A 116 6.91 -12.98 2.03
C SER A 116 7.59 -13.47 0.75
N ILE A 117 7.86 -12.55 -0.17
CA ILE A 117 8.59 -12.85 -1.40
C ILE A 117 10.01 -12.25 -1.35
N PRO A 118 11.07 -13.01 -1.71
CA PRO A 118 12.45 -12.51 -1.78
C PRO A 118 12.76 -11.67 -3.03
N TYR A 119 11.73 -11.32 -3.80
CA TYR A 119 11.85 -10.41 -4.94
C TYR A 119 11.47 -8.98 -4.50
N PRO A 120 12.10 -7.91 -5.02
CA PRO A 120 13.23 -7.90 -5.95
C PRO A 120 14.59 -8.13 -5.29
N ASN A 121 14.69 -7.99 -3.96
CA ASN A 121 15.94 -8.17 -3.22
C ASN A 121 15.77 -9.28 -2.15
N PRO A 122 16.51 -10.40 -2.26
CA PRO A 122 16.42 -11.50 -1.30
C PRO A 122 16.84 -11.12 0.13
N GLN A 123 17.66 -10.08 0.29
CA GLN A 123 18.09 -9.60 1.60
C GLN A 123 17.02 -8.76 2.31
N THR A 124 16.07 -8.20 1.55
CA THR A 124 14.99 -7.36 2.06
C THR A 124 13.66 -7.78 1.44
N PRO A 125 13.16 -8.99 1.76
CA PRO A 125 11.89 -9.49 1.22
C PRO A 125 10.72 -8.60 1.66
N TRP A 126 9.63 -8.64 0.89
CA TRP A 126 8.40 -7.91 1.20
C TRP A 126 7.32 -8.88 1.65
N ASN A 127 6.61 -8.53 2.71
CA ASN A 127 5.44 -9.30 3.13
C ASN A 127 4.30 -9.11 2.10
N LEU A 128 3.69 -10.20 1.64
CA LEU A 128 2.67 -10.14 0.58
C LEU A 128 1.35 -9.53 1.05
N VAL A 129 0.98 -9.71 2.32
CA VAL A 129 -0.22 -9.07 2.88
C VAL A 129 -0.02 -7.55 2.94
N PHE A 130 1.19 -7.12 3.28
CA PHE A 130 1.57 -5.71 3.23
C PHE A 130 1.53 -5.15 1.81
N ALA A 131 2.25 -5.79 0.88
CA ALA A 131 2.35 -5.34 -0.51
C ALA A 131 0.96 -5.25 -1.16
N THR A 132 0.11 -6.28 -1.00
CA THR A 132 -1.25 -6.30 -1.54
C THR A 132 -2.10 -5.13 -1.04
N LYS A 133 -2.11 -4.89 0.29
CA LYS A 133 -2.93 -3.80 0.88
C LYS A 133 -2.43 -2.42 0.47
N MET A 134 -1.11 -2.21 0.42
CA MET A 134 -0.55 -0.92 0.04
C MET A 134 -0.68 -0.63 -1.46
N SER A 135 -0.52 -1.63 -2.33
CA SER A 135 -0.77 -1.49 -3.77
C SER A 135 -2.25 -1.21 -4.07
N LEU A 136 -3.17 -1.82 -3.32
CA LEU A 136 -4.61 -1.47 -3.39
C LEU A 136 -4.87 -0.02 -2.96
N ALA A 137 -4.27 0.43 -1.85
CA ALA A 137 -4.39 1.83 -1.43
C ALA A 137 -3.85 2.79 -2.50
N ALA A 138 -2.67 2.50 -3.06
CA ALA A 138 -2.06 3.29 -4.12
C ALA A 138 -2.95 3.35 -5.38
N PHE A 139 -3.54 2.21 -5.78
CA PHE A 139 -4.49 2.15 -6.89
C PHE A 139 -5.72 3.03 -6.62
N LEU A 140 -6.35 2.93 -5.44
CA LEU A 140 -7.52 3.74 -5.10
C LEU A 140 -7.21 5.24 -5.06
N ILE A 141 -6.08 5.62 -4.47
CA ILE A 141 -5.62 7.01 -4.36
C ILE A 141 -5.36 7.59 -5.76
N SER A 142 -4.60 6.87 -6.59
CA SER A 142 -4.26 7.31 -7.94
C SER A 142 -5.48 7.34 -8.86
N ALA A 143 -6.37 6.35 -8.80
CA ALA A 143 -7.61 6.32 -9.58
C ALA A 143 -8.54 7.48 -9.20
N HIS A 144 -8.66 7.76 -7.91
CA HIS A 144 -9.41 8.93 -7.43
C HIS A 144 -8.78 10.25 -7.87
N GLY A 145 -7.44 10.35 -7.83
CA GLY A 145 -6.71 11.52 -8.31
C GLY A 145 -6.91 11.76 -9.80
N PHE A 146 -6.84 10.71 -10.62
CA PHE A 146 -7.11 10.76 -12.05
C PHE A 146 -8.53 11.26 -12.31
N TYR A 147 -9.53 10.68 -11.64
CA TYR A 147 -10.93 11.09 -11.77
C TYR A 147 -11.15 12.58 -11.49
N ILE A 148 -10.55 13.11 -10.42
CA ILE A 148 -10.68 14.53 -10.05
C ILE A 148 -10.09 15.43 -11.13
N ILE A 149 -8.90 15.10 -11.65
CA ILE A 149 -8.23 15.90 -12.67
C ILE A 149 -9.03 15.87 -13.98
N SER A 150 -9.48 14.69 -14.41
CA SER A 150 -10.28 14.54 -15.63
C SER A 150 -11.62 15.28 -15.56
N ARG A 151 -12.24 15.34 -14.38
CA ARG A 151 -13.51 16.08 -14.20
C ARG A 151 -13.32 17.60 -14.34
N LYS A 152 -12.20 18.14 -13.86
CA LYS A 152 -11.89 19.59 -13.92
C LYS A 152 -11.46 20.09 -15.30
N GLY A 153 -11.20 19.20 -16.27
CA GLY A 153 -10.90 19.57 -17.66
C GLY A 153 -12.13 19.75 -18.56
N LYS A 154 -13.35 19.52 -18.04
CA LYS A 154 -14.62 19.60 -18.82
C LYS A 154 -15.43 20.87 -18.56
N THR A 155 -14.89 21.85 -17.85
CA THR A 155 -15.46 23.17 -17.58
C THR A 155 -14.53 24.23 -18.12
#